data_AF-A0ABD0VXS4-F1
#
_entry.id   AF-A0ABD0VXS4-F1
#
_cell.length_a   1.000
_cell.length_b   1.000
_cell.length_c   1.000
_cell.angle_alpha   90.00
_cell.angle_beta   90.00
_cell.angle_gamma   90.00
#
_symmetry.space_group_name_H-M   'P 1'
#
loop_
_entity.id
_entity.type
_entity.pdbx_description
1 polymer ?
#
loop_
_entity_poly.entity_id
_entity_poly.type
_entity_poly.pdbx_seq_one_letter_code
_entity_poly.pdbx_strand_id
1 'polypeptide(L)'
;MILMILFSSTDIKAQKGSPPVEGSLRLVNGTSCAGRAEVFLQGDWRTVCDFLRVVNGAGFCSGRVQVKTNQSWISVCEDDFDWLDAEVACRELGCGTPLVLQRGLYGEAEGLIGSVEFQCNGNEDLLQKCDIVVRKNKPCSSGKAVGLTCSGPDDVRLVGGGSRCAGRVEWNQQRDGIVWSVGPKYMWNNVAGVVCRQLGCGSTVKTLLGEITEGFYFLCDGSEPALRECVGNHVEPMFLPSLKVICSDLLLQPDIYVSVSIDEGHQDPSKVFRGHSFTISCSTQPQYPGGSFFLMFSNSNTTLIQTQPAVNHSADFLFPAADHSHQGNYSCIYEIYVFSHNFSSESKLLPLTITTSPVTVTAVMRLVVLLMFVTANIATYLYLKITKKQSQVEGVNLEVISLKPRAKARLREESAAQETE
;
A
#
# COMPACT_ATOMS: atom_id res chain seq x y z
N MET A 1 -52.37 7.53 34.18
CA MET A 1 -52.72 8.39 33.02
C MET A 1 -51.44 8.62 32.23
N ILE A 2 -51.11 7.66 31.36
CA ILE A 2 -49.94 7.70 30.46
C ILE A 2 -50.52 7.45 29.07
N LEU A 3 -50.31 8.40 28.17
CA LEU A 3 -50.86 8.44 26.83
C LEU A 3 -50.18 7.37 25.97
N MET A 4 -50.81 6.19 25.81
CA MET A 4 -50.39 5.22 24.82
C MET A 4 -50.80 5.73 23.44
N ILE A 5 -49.82 6.12 22.62
CA ILE A 5 -50.04 6.30 21.18
C ILE A 5 -49.96 4.92 20.54
N LEU A 6 -51.10 4.26 20.41
CA LEU A 6 -51.27 3.07 19.59
C LEU A 6 -51.32 3.51 18.12
N PHE A 7 -50.28 3.20 17.33
CA PHE A 7 -50.40 3.25 15.88
C PHE A 7 -51.11 1.97 15.42
N SER A 8 -52.40 2.11 15.07
CA SER A 8 -53.18 1.06 14.40
C SER A 8 -52.63 0.82 13.00
N SER A 9 -52.43 -0.44 12.64
CA SER A 9 -51.93 -0.93 11.33
C SER A 9 -52.92 -0.71 10.16
N THR A 10 -53.81 0.28 10.22
CA THR A 10 -54.86 0.50 9.21
C THR A 10 -54.78 1.82 8.45
N ASP A 11 -53.79 2.69 8.70
CA ASP A 11 -53.65 3.97 7.98
C ASP A 11 -52.35 4.09 7.15
N ILE A 12 -51.95 3.00 6.48
CA ILE A 12 -51.07 3.10 5.30
C ILE A 12 -51.86 2.67 4.07
N LYS A 13 -52.96 3.39 3.80
CA LYS A 13 -53.40 3.57 2.41
C LYS A 13 -52.54 4.69 1.85
N ALA A 14 -51.72 4.37 0.84
CA ALA A 14 -51.06 5.36 0.02
C ALA A 14 -52.10 6.39 -0.48
N GLN A 15 -52.17 7.55 0.18
CA GLN A 15 -52.87 8.70 -0.33
C GLN A 15 -52.04 9.26 -1.47
N LYS A 16 -52.37 8.82 -2.69
CA LYS A 16 -51.96 9.51 -3.90
C LYS A 16 -52.68 10.88 -3.90
N GLY A 17 -52.01 11.94 -3.45
CA GLY A 17 -52.49 13.31 -3.70
C GLY A 17 -52.34 14.39 -2.61
N SER A 18 -51.42 14.31 -1.65
CA SER A 18 -51.08 15.47 -0.79
C SER A 18 -49.59 15.82 -0.86
N PRO A 19 -49.22 17.12 -0.90
CA PRO A 19 -47.83 17.53 -0.79
C PRO A 19 -47.28 17.17 0.61
N PRO A 20 -46.03 16.70 0.72
CA PRO A 20 -45.43 16.34 2.00
C PRO A 20 -45.32 17.56 2.92
N VAL A 21 -45.53 17.34 4.22
CA VAL A 21 -45.42 18.37 5.27
C VAL A 21 -43.95 18.47 5.71
N GLU A 22 -43.49 19.66 6.11
CA GLU A 22 -42.14 19.84 6.65
C GLU A 22 -41.87 18.90 7.85
N GLY A 23 -40.73 18.22 7.83
CA GLY A 23 -40.38 17.16 8.78
C GLY A 23 -40.83 15.75 8.38
N SER A 24 -41.53 15.57 7.25
CA SER A 24 -41.93 14.24 6.77
C SER A 24 -40.69 13.38 6.49
N LEU A 25 -40.68 12.13 6.96
CA LEU A 25 -39.63 11.16 6.65
C LEU A 25 -40.09 10.21 5.54
N ARG A 26 -39.19 9.89 4.62
CA ARG A 26 -39.35 8.80 3.66
C ARG A 26 -38.09 7.95 3.60
N LEU A 27 -38.25 6.69 3.28
CA LEU A 27 -37.14 5.83 2.90
C LEU A 27 -37.07 5.80 1.38
N VAL A 28 -35.87 6.04 0.83
CA VAL A 28 -35.61 6.01 -0.61
C VAL A 28 -34.62 4.90 -0.91
N ASN A 29 -34.85 4.14 -1.99
CA ASN A 29 -34.03 3.00 -2.40
C ASN A 29 -33.82 1.98 -1.26
N GLY A 30 -34.91 1.46 -0.70
CA GLY A 30 -34.87 0.48 0.39
C GLY A 30 -36.18 -0.32 0.54
N THR A 31 -36.30 -1.09 1.63
CA THR A 31 -37.50 -1.86 1.99
C THR A 31 -38.49 -1.00 2.80
N SER A 32 -39.58 -1.59 3.30
CA SER A 32 -40.54 -0.90 4.18
C SER A 32 -39.96 -0.44 5.53
N CYS A 33 -38.77 -0.92 5.89
CA CYS A 33 -38.14 -0.67 7.20
C CYS A 33 -36.65 -0.31 7.13
N ALA A 34 -36.03 -0.32 5.95
CA ALA A 34 -34.64 0.07 5.74
C ALA A 34 -34.50 0.85 4.44
N GLY A 35 -33.57 1.78 4.36
CA GLY A 35 -33.37 2.62 3.17
C GLY A 35 -32.72 3.94 3.54
N ARG A 36 -32.38 4.74 2.53
CA ARG A 36 -31.87 6.09 2.76
C ARG A 36 -33.00 6.94 3.34
N ALA A 37 -32.89 7.29 4.61
CA ALA A 37 -33.83 8.19 5.26
C ALA A 37 -33.67 9.59 4.67
N GLU A 38 -34.75 10.11 4.09
CA GLU A 38 -34.83 11.50 3.66
C GLU A 38 -35.90 12.21 4.48
N VAL A 39 -35.59 13.42 4.91
CA VAL A 39 -36.50 14.34 5.59
C VAL A 39 -36.91 15.45 4.62
N PHE A 40 -38.19 15.77 4.56
CA PHE A 40 -38.71 16.88 3.77
C PHE A 40 -38.51 18.20 4.50
N LEU A 41 -37.66 19.07 3.99
CA LEU A 41 -37.33 20.37 4.59
C LEU A 41 -37.36 21.46 3.51
N GLN A 42 -38.02 22.58 3.80
CA GLN A 42 -38.05 23.76 2.92
C GLN A 42 -38.47 23.46 1.46
N GLY A 43 -39.45 22.55 1.27
CA GLY A 43 -39.98 22.24 -0.05
C GLY A 43 -39.24 21.16 -0.83
N ASP A 44 -38.18 20.56 -0.26
CA ASP A 44 -37.37 19.52 -0.90
C ASP A 44 -37.05 18.34 0.04
N TRP A 45 -36.79 17.17 -0.54
CA TRP A 45 -36.36 15.99 0.21
C TRP A 45 -34.84 15.97 0.39
N ARG A 46 -34.37 15.83 1.64
CA ARG A 46 -32.94 15.83 2.00
C ARG A 46 -32.56 14.57 2.75
N THR A 47 -31.46 13.93 2.39
CA THR A 47 -30.95 12.74 3.08
C THR A 47 -30.46 13.07 4.50
N VAL A 48 -30.88 12.27 5.48
CA VAL A 48 -30.38 12.33 6.85
C VAL A 48 -28.96 11.77 6.89
N CYS A 49 -27.99 12.66 7.10
CA CYS A 49 -26.56 12.43 7.40
C CYS A 49 -25.86 11.30 6.61
N ASP A 50 -25.43 11.60 5.37
CA ASP A 50 -24.54 10.75 4.55
C ASP A 50 -23.29 11.58 4.16
N PHE A 51 -22.64 12.18 5.17
CA PHE A 51 -21.50 13.09 4.97
C PHE A 51 -20.17 12.35 4.86
N LEU A 52 -19.98 11.30 5.67
CA LEU A 52 -18.76 10.49 5.75
C LEU A 52 -19.04 9.04 5.33
N ARG A 53 -18.11 8.46 4.58
CA ARG A 53 -18.05 7.00 4.36
C ARG A 53 -16.62 6.51 4.24
N VAL A 54 -16.43 5.22 4.48
CA VAL A 54 -15.16 4.53 4.26
C VAL A 54 -15.37 3.46 3.18
N VAL A 55 -14.52 3.44 2.16
CA VAL A 55 -14.67 2.57 0.97
C VAL A 55 -13.37 1.85 0.63
N ASN A 56 -13.46 0.74 -0.11
CA ASN A 56 -12.29 0.01 -0.65
C ASN A 56 -11.26 -0.40 0.42
N GLY A 57 -11.69 -0.72 1.64
CA GLY A 57 -10.82 -1.33 2.65
C GLY A 57 -11.31 -2.70 3.06
N ALA A 58 -10.66 -3.27 4.08
CA ALA A 58 -10.87 -4.65 4.47
C ALA A 58 -12.32 -4.92 4.91
N GLY A 59 -13.01 -3.94 5.54
CA GLY A 59 -14.38 -4.08 6.07
C GLY A 59 -15.06 -2.73 6.31
N PHE A 60 -16.18 -2.72 7.03
CA PHE A 60 -16.99 -1.50 7.25
C PHE A 60 -16.23 -0.39 8.01
N CYS A 61 -15.34 -0.77 8.92
CA CYS A 61 -14.56 0.15 9.75
C CYS A 61 -13.12 0.36 9.26
N SER A 62 -12.82 0.00 8.01
CA SER A 62 -11.49 0.17 7.44
C SER A 62 -11.56 0.49 5.96
N GLY A 63 -10.77 1.46 5.51
CA GLY A 63 -10.63 1.79 4.09
C GLY A 63 -10.33 3.26 3.82
N ARG A 64 -10.54 3.68 2.58
CA ARG A 64 -10.35 5.06 2.13
C ARG A 64 -11.45 5.96 2.63
N VAL A 65 -11.10 7.09 3.23
CA VAL A 65 -12.05 8.08 3.72
C VAL A 65 -12.59 8.92 2.55
N GLN A 66 -13.91 8.99 2.44
CA GLN A 66 -14.60 9.86 1.49
C GLN A 66 -15.64 10.71 2.19
N VAL A 67 -15.73 11.97 1.76
CA VAL A 67 -16.71 12.93 2.26
C VAL A 67 -17.55 13.48 1.13
N LYS A 68 -18.79 13.87 1.45
CA LYS A 68 -19.75 14.37 0.47
C LYS A 68 -19.69 15.89 0.38
N THR A 69 -19.27 16.41 -0.77
CA THR A 69 -19.22 17.85 -1.07
C THR A 69 -20.02 18.16 -2.34
N ASN A 70 -20.94 19.12 -2.28
CA ASN A 70 -21.76 19.56 -3.44
C ASN A 70 -22.35 18.38 -4.25
N GLN A 71 -22.99 17.44 -3.56
CA GLN A 71 -23.62 16.22 -4.13
C GLN A 71 -22.65 15.17 -4.71
N SER A 72 -21.34 15.37 -4.64
CA SER A 72 -20.32 14.41 -5.09
C SER A 72 -19.48 13.87 -3.93
N TRP A 73 -19.03 12.63 -4.05
CA TRP A 73 -18.08 12.04 -3.11
C TRP A 73 -16.66 12.38 -3.53
N ILE A 74 -15.87 12.90 -2.60
CA ILE A 74 -14.47 13.22 -2.80
C ILE A 74 -13.63 12.46 -1.79
N SER A 75 -12.43 12.04 -2.20
CA SER A 75 -11.48 11.42 -1.29
C SER A 75 -10.73 12.51 -0.52
N VAL A 76 -10.51 12.26 0.78
CA VAL A 76 -9.78 13.21 1.65
C VAL A 76 -8.27 13.01 1.49
N CYS A 77 -7.53 14.11 1.35
CA CYS A 77 -6.07 14.08 1.19
C CYS A 77 -5.38 13.63 2.50
N GLU A 78 -4.30 12.85 2.40
CA GLU A 78 -3.54 12.41 3.58
C GLU A 78 -2.80 13.54 4.32
N ASP A 79 -2.56 14.66 3.64
CA ASP A 79 -1.91 15.84 4.22
C ASP A 79 -2.89 16.69 5.05
N ASP A 80 -4.20 16.54 4.80
CA ASP A 80 -5.26 17.38 5.33
C ASP A 80 -6.20 16.60 6.30
N PHE A 81 -5.77 15.42 6.78
CA PHE A 81 -6.53 14.57 7.71
C PHE A 81 -5.64 14.04 8.82
N ASP A 82 -5.90 14.47 10.05
CA ASP A 82 -5.09 14.15 11.22
C ASP A 82 -5.73 13.10 12.15
N TRP A 83 -5.11 12.89 13.31
CA TRP A 83 -5.57 11.90 14.28
C TRP A 83 -6.86 12.31 15.02
N LEU A 84 -7.07 13.62 15.24
CA LEU A 84 -8.29 14.11 15.89
C LEU A 84 -9.48 14.01 14.95
N ASP A 85 -9.26 14.26 13.65
CA ASP A 85 -10.26 14.01 12.61
C ASP A 85 -10.65 12.53 12.57
N ALA A 86 -9.66 11.64 12.72
CA ALA A 86 -9.86 10.19 12.76
C ALA A 86 -10.72 9.74 13.95
N GLU A 87 -10.56 10.36 15.13
CA GLU A 87 -11.39 10.09 16.31
C GLU A 87 -12.86 10.41 16.06
N VAL A 88 -13.12 11.59 15.50
CA VAL A 88 -14.48 12.02 15.13
C VAL A 88 -15.04 11.10 14.04
N ALA A 89 -14.25 10.77 13.02
CA ALA A 89 -14.67 9.90 11.92
C ALA A 89 -15.04 8.49 12.38
N CYS A 90 -14.19 7.84 13.19
CA CYS A 90 -14.46 6.50 13.70
C CYS A 90 -15.70 6.48 14.62
N ARG A 91 -15.92 7.55 15.39
CA ARG A 91 -17.12 7.71 16.21
C ARG A 91 -18.37 7.92 15.36
N GLU A 92 -18.33 8.78 14.34
CA GLU A 92 -19.44 9.02 13.41
C GLU A 92 -19.84 7.72 12.67
N LEU A 93 -18.87 6.89 12.31
CA LEU A 93 -19.11 5.57 11.70
C LEU A 93 -19.62 4.51 12.70
N GLY A 94 -19.53 4.78 14.01
CA GLY A 94 -19.85 3.81 15.06
C GLY A 94 -18.86 2.65 15.14
N CYS A 95 -17.59 2.92 14.83
CA CYS A 95 -16.49 1.96 14.70
C CYS A 95 -15.46 2.05 15.84
N GLY A 96 -15.80 2.71 16.94
CA GLY A 96 -14.93 2.89 18.11
C GLY A 96 -13.83 3.93 17.88
N THR A 97 -12.60 3.61 18.30
CA THR A 97 -11.44 4.53 18.24
C THR A 97 -10.57 4.25 17.01
N PRO A 98 -9.85 5.25 16.46
CA PRO A 98 -8.89 5.04 15.39
C PRO A 98 -7.73 4.15 15.84
N LEU A 99 -7.34 3.19 15.00
CA LEU A 99 -6.18 2.32 15.22
C LEU A 99 -5.03 2.67 14.29
N VAL A 100 -5.33 2.93 13.01
CA VAL A 100 -4.30 3.18 11.99
C VAL A 100 -4.78 4.25 11.02
N LEU A 101 -3.92 5.25 10.78
CA LEU A 101 -4.00 6.15 9.63
C LEU A 101 -3.05 5.66 8.55
N GLN A 102 -3.63 5.07 7.52
CA GLN A 102 -2.94 4.48 6.39
C GLN A 102 -2.64 5.56 5.35
N ARG A 103 -1.40 6.06 5.40
CA ARG A 103 -0.89 7.03 4.42
C ARG A 103 -0.38 6.31 3.17
N GLY A 104 -0.80 6.80 2.02
CA GLY A 104 -0.27 6.46 0.71
C GLY A 104 -0.73 5.15 0.08
N LEU A 105 -1.76 4.53 0.63
CA LEU A 105 -2.36 3.28 0.12
C LEU A 105 -3.32 3.50 -1.05
N TYR A 106 -3.96 4.67 -1.12
CA TYR A 106 -5.02 4.97 -2.07
C TYR A 106 -4.57 6.10 -3.02
N GLY A 107 -4.08 5.72 -4.21
CA GLY A 107 -3.57 6.65 -5.23
C GLY A 107 -4.64 7.42 -6.02
N GLU A 108 -4.17 8.23 -6.97
CA GLU A 108 -4.91 9.19 -7.82
C GLU A 108 -5.98 8.56 -8.74
N ALA A 109 -6.05 7.22 -8.82
CA ALA A 109 -6.84 6.52 -9.83
C ALA A 109 -8.35 6.38 -9.52
N GLU A 110 -8.88 6.83 -8.38
CA GLU A 110 -10.32 6.71 -8.10
C GLU A 110 -10.91 7.93 -7.38
N GLY A 111 -11.28 8.95 -8.17
CA GLY A 111 -12.11 10.08 -7.77
C GLY A 111 -11.36 11.41 -7.64
N LEU A 112 -12.11 12.52 -7.69
CA LEU A 112 -11.55 13.85 -7.38
C LEU A 112 -11.02 13.82 -5.95
N ILE A 113 -9.69 13.89 -5.79
CA ILE A 113 -9.06 14.17 -4.50
C ILE A 113 -9.24 15.65 -4.24
N GLY A 114 -10.06 15.99 -3.25
CA GLY A 114 -10.25 17.36 -2.79
C GLY A 114 -9.30 17.66 -1.63
N SER A 115 -8.76 18.88 -1.59
CA SER A 115 -8.15 19.41 -0.36
C SER A 115 -9.26 19.99 0.50
N VAL A 116 -9.84 19.13 1.33
CA VAL A 116 -10.74 19.51 2.42
C VAL A 116 -10.01 19.16 3.70
N GLU A 117 -9.59 20.19 4.41
CA GLU A 117 -8.91 20.07 5.69
C GLU A 117 -9.96 20.15 6.80
N PHE A 118 -9.96 19.14 7.66
CA PHE A 118 -10.76 19.11 8.88
C PHE A 118 -9.86 19.57 10.03
N GLN A 119 -10.40 20.41 10.90
CA GLN A 119 -9.70 20.91 12.08
C GLN A 119 -10.54 20.55 13.30
N CYS A 120 -10.71 19.25 13.54
CA CYS A 120 -11.46 18.75 14.68
C CYS A 120 -10.70 18.93 16.00
N ASN A 121 -11.42 19.16 17.10
CA ASN A 121 -10.87 19.10 18.46
C ASN A 121 -10.87 17.67 19.04
N GLY A 122 -11.53 16.72 18.37
CA GLY A 122 -11.64 15.31 18.76
C GLY A 122 -12.91 14.97 19.54
N ASN A 123 -13.70 15.97 19.95
CA ASN A 123 -14.90 15.80 20.78
C ASN A 123 -16.21 15.98 20.00
N GLU A 124 -16.13 16.30 18.71
CA GLU A 124 -17.27 16.51 17.83
C GLU A 124 -17.99 15.19 17.50
N ASP A 125 -19.31 15.18 17.48
CA ASP A 125 -20.07 13.96 17.12
C ASP A 125 -20.01 13.62 15.63
N LEU A 126 -19.76 14.62 14.77
CA LEU A 126 -19.79 14.51 13.31
C LEU A 126 -18.65 15.35 12.73
N LEU A 127 -17.98 14.87 11.68
CA LEU A 127 -16.91 15.60 10.98
C LEU A 127 -17.41 16.94 10.44
N GLN A 128 -18.68 17.02 10.02
CA GLN A 128 -19.26 18.27 9.52
C GLN A 128 -19.41 19.37 10.59
N LYS A 129 -19.26 19.03 11.89
CA LYS A 129 -19.26 19.99 13.00
C LYS A 129 -17.86 20.55 13.29
N CYS A 130 -16.81 19.95 12.74
CA CYS A 130 -15.47 20.49 12.85
C CYS A 130 -15.33 21.74 11.97
N ASP A 131 -14.31 22.55 12.23
CA ASP A 131 -13.97 23.63 11.31
C ASP A 131 -13.44 23.02 10.00
N ILE A 132 -14.06 23.37 8.87
CA ILE A 132 -13.75 22.80 7.56
C ILE A 132 -13.13 23.88 6.67
N VAL A 133 -11.93 23.62 6.17
CA VAL A 133 -11.24 24.50 5.21
C VAL A 133 -11.22 23.83 3.83
N VAL A 134 -12.07 24.31 2.92
CA VAL A 134 -12.13 23.80 1.54
C VAL A 134 -11.19 24.61 0.64
N ARG A 135 -10.10 24.01 0.17
CA ARG A 135 -9.13 24.66 -0.72
C ARG A 135 -9.39 24.29 -2.18
N LYS A 136 -10.18 25.12 -2.88
CA LYS A 136 -10.59 24.87 -4.27
C LYS A 136 -9.45 24.85 -5.31
N ASN A 137 -8.28 25.43 -5.00
CA ASN A 137 -7.18 25.62 -5.96
C ASN A 137 -5.84 25.03 -5.49
N LYS A 138 -5.82 24.19 -4.45
CA LYS A 138 -4.60 23.52 -3.99
C LYS A 138 -4.78 22.01 -4.15
N PRO A 139 -4.15 21.36 -5.15
CA PRO A 139 -4.19 19.92 -5.23
C PRO A 139 -3.50 19.31 -4.01
N CYS A 140 -3.95 18.13 -3.61
CA CYS A 140 -3.33 17.31 -2.58
C CYS A 140 -1.84 17.16 -2.90
N SER A 141 -0.95 17.59 -2.00
CA SER A 141 0.48 17.71 -2.30
C SER A 141 1.15 16.34 -2.44
N SER A 142 0.68 15.38 -1.65
CA SER A 142 1.02 13.96 -1.76
C SER A 142 0.39 13.25 -2.96
N GLY A 143 -0.72 13.78 -3.51
CA GLY A 143 -1.53 13.12 -4.54
C GLY A 143 -2.24 11.85 -4.05
N LYS A 144 -2.33 11.63 -2.73
CA LYS A 144 -2.81 10.39 -2.13
C LYS A 144 -3.97 10.65 -1.17
N ALA A 145 -4.92 9.73 -1.17
CA ALA A 145 -6.04 9.75 -0.23
C ALA A 145 -5.69 9.04 1.07
N VAL A 146 -6.24 9.53 2.17
CA VAL A 146 -6.08 8.91 3.49
C VAL A 146 -6.89 7.63 3.63
N GLY A 147 -6.25 6.59 4.17
CA GLY A 147 -6.91 5.40 4.68
C GLY A 147 -7.10 5.49 6.19
N LEU A 148 -8.25 5.03 6.68
CA LEU A 148 -8.60 4.95 8.09
C LEU A 148 -8.96 3.52 8.45
N THR A 149 -8.35 3.00 9.52
CA THR A 149 -8.77 1.76 10.19
C THR A 149 -9.12 2.10 11.63
N CYS A 150 -10.37 1.86 12.00
CA CYS A 150 -10.85 1.99 13.37
C CYS A 150 -10.73 0.65 14.11
N SER A 151 -11.01 0.65 15.42
CA SER A 151 -11.02 -0.55 16.27
C SER A 151 -12.01 -1.61 15.80
N GLY A 152 -12.96 -1.22 14.95
CA GLY A 152 -14.03 -2.07 14.49
C GLY A 152 -15.25 -1.89 15.37
N PRO A 153 -16.41 -2.39 14.94
CA PRO A 153 -17.58 -2.36 15.79
C PRO A 153 -17.38 -3.43 16.88
N ASP A 154 -17.30 -3.00 18.15
CA ASP A 154 -17.10 -3.89 19.32
C ASP A 154 -18.28 -4.86 19.57
N ASP A 155 -19.27 -4.86 18.68
CA ASP A 155 -20.49 -5.64 18.83
C ASP A 155 -20.38 -7.05 18.25
N VAL A 156 -19.41 -7.38 17.37
CA VAL A 156 -19.27 -8.73 16.79
C VAL A 156 -17.82 -9.21 16.81
N ARG A 157 -17.61 -10.48 17.17
CA ARG A 157 -16.29 -11.15 17.07
C ARG A 157 -16.41 -12.63 16.75
N LEU A 158 -15.33 -13.23 16.24
CA LEU A 158 -15.20 -14.68 16.03
C LEU A 158 -14.28 -15.29 17.09
N VAL A 159 -14.74 -16.32 17.80
CA VAL A 159 -14.01 -16.93 18.93
C VAL A 159 -13.83 -18.43 18.74
N GLY A 160 -12.69 -18.96 19.19
CA GLY A 160 -12.41 -20.39 19.20
C GLY A 160 -12.17 -20.99 17.81
N GLY A 161 -11.97 -20.16 16.79
CA GLY A 161 -11.36 -20.57 15.54
C GLY A 161 -9.87 -20.24 15.52
N GLY A 162 -9.17 -20.77 14.51
CA GLY A 162 -7.73 -20.60 14.33
C GLY A 162 -7.28 -19.24 13.75
N SER A 163 -8.20 -18.28 13.57
CA SER A 163 -7.89 -16.88 13.23
C SER A 163 -9.00 -15.93 13.64
N ARG A 164 -8.75 -14.63 13.45
CA ARG A 164 -9.76 -13.58 13.61
C ARG A 164 -10.93 -13.68 12.61
N CYS A 165 -10.76 -14.42 11.52
CA CYS A 165 -11.73 -14.57 10.42
C CYS A 165 -12.39 -15.95 10.39
N ALA A 166 -12.20 -16.75 11.43
CA ALA A 166 -12.86 -18.03 11.60
C ALA A 166 -13.21 -18.26 13.08
N GLY A 167 -14.39 -18.83 13.34
CA GLY A 167 -14.78 -19.20 14.71
C GLY A 167 -16.27 -19.10 14.95
N ARG A 168 -16.65 -19.27 16.22
CA ARG A 168 -18.01 -19.04 16.72
C ARG A 168 -18.31 -17.54 16.68
N VAL A 169 -19.45 -17.18 16.13
CA VAL A 169 -19.93 -15.79 16.10
C VAL A 169 -20.46 -15.43 17.49
N GLU A 170 -19.85 -14.40 18.06
CA GLU A 170 -20.25 -13.80 19.33
C GLU A 170 -20.67 -12.36 19.08
N TRP A 171 -21.78 -11.95 19.71
CA TRP A 171 -22.35 -10.62 19.63
C TRP A 171 -22.43 -9.98 21.01
N ASN A 172 -21.92 -8.77 21.15
CA ASN A 172 -21.93 -8.00 22.39
C ASN A 172 -23.04 -6.94 22.34
N GLN A 173 -24.00 -7.03 23.25
CA GLN A 173 -25.06 -6.03 23.35
C GLN A 173 -24.58 -4.86 24.21
N GLN A 174 -24.62 -3.65 23.64
CA GLN A 174 -23.99 -2.43 24.16
C GLN A 174 -24.55 -1.89 25.50
N ARG A 175 -25.48 -2.60 26.18
CA ARG A 175 -26.06 -2.16 27.45
C ARG A 175 -25.36 -2.71 28.70
N ASP A 176 -24.80 -3.92 28.64
CA ASP A 176 -24.33 -4.62 29.85
C ASP A 176 -22.95 -5.31 29.72
N GLY A 177 -22.31 -5.25 28.54
CA GLY A 177 -21.02 -5.91 28.29
C GLY A 177 -21.12 -7.45 28.22
N ILE A 178 -22.33 -7.98 28.16
CA ILE A 178 -22.60 -9.42 28.06
C ILE A 178 -22.48 -9.84 26.59
N VAL A 179 -21.70 -10.90 26.38
CA VAL A 179 -21.45 -11.48 25.06
C VAL A 179 -22.33 -12.70 24.87
N TRP A 180 -23.08 -12.70 23.78
CA TRP A 180 -24.03 -13.75 23.41
C TRP A 180 -23.54 -14.50 22.19
N SER A 181 -23.80 -15.81 22.15
CA SER A 181 -23.57 -16.56 20.92
C SER A 181 -24.65 -16.23 19.89
N VAL A 182 -24.28 -16.17 18.61
CA VAL A 182 -25.26 -16.06 17.54
C VAL A 182 -25.64 -17.46 17.10
N GLY A 183 -26.92 -17.80 17.14
CA GLY A 183 -27.44 -19.08 16.70
C GLY A 183 -27.89 -19.07 15.23
N PRO A 184 -27.75 -20.18 14.49
CA PRO A 184 -28.31 -20.31 13.16
C PRO A 184 -29.81 -20.55 13.24
N LYS A 185 -30.54 -19.84 12.39
CA LYS A 185 -31.96 -20.08 12.10
C LYS A 185 -32.13 -20.12 10.57
N TYR A 186 -33.27 -19.66 10.05
CA TYR A 186 -33.49 -19.50 8.61
C TYR A 186 -32.45 -18.53 8.01
N MET A 187 -31.93 -18.84 6.83
CA MET A 187 -31.03 -17.97 6.05
C MET A 187 -29.73 -17.52 6.76
N TRP A 188 -29.21 -18.34 7.68
CA TRP A 188 -27.95 -18.10 8.42
C TRP A 188 -26.70 -17.92 7.53
N ASN A 189 -26.74 -18.29 6.25
CA ASN A 189 -25.68 -17.97 5.29
C ASN A 189 -25.56 -16.46 5.04
N ASN A 190 -26.68 -15.74 5.04
CA ASN A 190 -26.70 -14.28 4.90
C ASN A 190 -26.10 -13.63 6.16
N VAL A 191 -26.44 -14.16 7.34
CA VAL A 191 -25.85 -13.74 8.62
C VAL A 191 -24.33 -13.90 8.58
N ALA A 192 -23.83 -15.07 8.16
CA ALA A 192 -22.41 -15.31 8.01
C ALA A 192 -21.75 -14.33 7.02
N GLY A 193 -22.42 -14.02 5.90
CA GLY A 193 -21.94 -13.06 4.90
C GLY A 193 -21.84 -11.63 5.43
N VAL A 194 -22.83 -11.19 6.21
CA VAL A 194 -22.81 -9.90 6.91
C VAL A 194 -21.66 -9.86 7.92
N VAL A 195 -21.50 -10.92 8.74
CA VAL A 195 -20.42 -11.02 9.73
C VAL A 195 -19.04 -10.98 9.08
N CYS A 196 -18.79 -11.77 8.02
CA CYS A 196 -17.51 -11.79 7.32
C CYS A 196 -17.15 -10.42 6.75
N ARG A 197 -18.12 -9.72 6.17
CA ARG A 197 -17.92 -8.37 5.61
C ARG A 197 -17.76 -7.31 6.69
N GLN A 198 -18.54 -7.37 7.76
CA GLN A 198 -18.46 -6.45 8.89
C GLN A 198 -17.07 -6.51 9.54
N LEU A 199 -16.53 -7.71 9.76
CA LEU A 199 -15.19 -7.94 10.33
C LEU A 199 -14.05 -7.69 9.32
N GLY A 200 -14.40 -7.48 8.06
CA GLY A 200 -13.45 -7.27 6.99
C GLY A 200 -12.63 -8.50 6.59
N CYS A 201 -13.26 -9.67 6.69
CA CYS A 201 -12.71 -10.98 6.36
C CYS A 201 -13.13 -11.48 4.97
N GLY A 202 -13.70 -10.59 4.13
CA GLY A 202 -14.22 -10.92 2.81
C GLY A 202 -15.58 -11.62 2.85
N SER A 203 -15.72 -12.70 2.07
CA SER A 203 -16.98 -13.43 1.88
C SER A 203 -17.02 -14.71 2.70
N THR A 204 -18.20 -15.29 2.91
CA THR A 204 -18.34 -16.58 3.60
C THR A 204 -17.82 -17.73 2.74
N VAL A 205 -16.92 -18.56 3.27
CA VAL A 205 -16.48 -19.82 2.65
C VAL A 205 -17.32 -20.98 3.14
N LYS A 206 -17.45 -21.10 4.46
CA LYS A 206 -18.15 -22.22 5.08
C LYS A 206 -18.78 -21.83 6.39
N THR A 207 -19.89 -22.47 6.69
CA THR A 207 -20.66 -22.25 7.90
C THR A 207 -20.90 -23.59 8.59
N LEU A 208 -20.81 -23.62 9.92
CA LEU A 208 -20.81 -24.83 10.74
C LEU A 208 -21.69 -24.61 11.97
N LEU A 209 -22.20 -25.72 12.52
CA LEU A 209 -22.90 -25.72 13.81
C LEU A 209 -21.88 -25.98 14.93
N GLY A 210 -21.95 -25.17 15.97
CA GLY A 210 -21.18 -25.34 17.20
C GLY A 210 -22.01 -25.93 18.34
N GLU A 211 -21.50 -25.75 19.55
CA GLU A 211 -22.15 -26.22 20.78
C GLU A 211 -23.41 -25.42 21.07
N ILE A 212 -24.34 -26.02 21.83
CA ILE A 212 -25.55 -25.33 22.26
C ILE A 212 -25.17 -24.34 23.36
N THR A 213 -25.47 -23.08 23.11
CA THR A 213 -25.14 -21.96 23.99
C THR A 213 -26.33 -21.03 24.07
N GLU A 214 -26.41 -20.29 25.16
CA GLU A 214 -27.38 -19.22 25.29
C GLU A 214 -27.04 -18.07 24.32
N GLY A 215 -28.02 -17.61 23.55
CA GLY A 215 -27.73 -16.75 22.42
C GLY A 215 -28.96 -16.19 21.70
N PHE A 216 -28.69 -15.46 20.63
CA PHE A 216 -29.71 -14.81 19.80
C PHE A 216 -29.59 -15.25 18.35
N TYR A 217 -30.69 -15.16 17.60
CA TYR A 217 -30.66 -15.33 16.15
C TYR A 217 -30.92 -14.01 15.46
N PHE A 218 -30.36 -13.90 14.26
CA PHE A 218 -30.55 -12.77 13.35
C PHE A 218 -31.08 -13.28 12.02
N LEU A 219 -31.90 -12.47 11.37
CA LEU A 219 -32.43 -12.67 10.03
C LEU A 219 -31.90 -11.54 9.17
N CYS A 220 -30.97 -11.88 8.28
CA CYS A 220 -30.37 -10.94 7.34
C CYS A 220 -30.81 -11.28 5.91
N ASP A 221 -31.05 -10.27 5.10
CA ASP A 221 -31.24 -10.36 3.65
C ASP A 221 -29.90 -10.51 2.92
N GLY A 222 -28.79 -10.13 3.57
CA GLY A 222 -27.42 -10.26 3.09
C GLY A 222 -26.83 -8.97 2.47
N SER A 223 -27.60 -7.89 2.43
CA SER A 223 -27.15 -6.56 1.98
C SER A 223 -26.77 -5.64 3.13
N GLU A 224 -27.04 -6.05 4.38
CA GLU A 224 -26.78 -5.27 5.57
C GLU A 224 -25.27 -5.02 5.75
N PRO A 225 -24.87 -3.80 6.14
CA PRO A 225 -23.48 -3.46 6.39
C PRO A 225 -22.96 -4.02 7.73
N ALA A 226 -23.85 -4.32 8.68
CA ALA A 226 -23.51 -4.84 10.00
C ALA A 226 -24.63 -5.74 10.57
N LEU A 227 -24.27 -6.67 11.46
CA LEU A 227 -25.18 -7.64 12.07
C LEU A 227 -26.30 -6.97 12.86
N ARG A 228 -26.01 -5.83 13.51
CA ARG A 228 -27.00 -5.03 14.25
C ARG A 228 -28.15 -4.50 13.39
N GLU A 229 -27.97 -4.44 12.07
CA GLU A 229 -29.00 -3.97 11.13
C GLU A 229 -29.90 -5.10 10.63
N CYS A 230 -29.55 -6.35 10.95
CA CYS A 230 -30.40 -7.49 10.69
C CYS A 230 -31.56 -7.58 11.70
N VAL A 231 -32.65 -8.21 11.29
CA VAL A 231 -33.81 -8.40 12.16
C VAL A 231 -33.50 -9.50 13.20
N GLY A 232 -33.34 -9.13 14.46
CA GLY A 232 -33.08 -10.06 15.56
C GLY A 232 -34.16 -10.06 16.65
N ASN A 233 -34.31 -11.17 17.37
CA ASN A 233 -35.06 -11.19 18.62
C ASN A 233 -34.06 -11.02 19.77
N HIS A 234 -33.98 -9.82 20.35
CA HIS A 234 -33.08 -9.49 21.47
C HIS A 234 -33.79 -9.41 22.82
N VAL A 235 -35.04 -9.91 22.89
CA VAL A 235 -35.89 -9.76 24.07
C VAL A 235 -35.53 -10.80 25.13
N GLU A 236 -35.32 -12.05 24.71
CA GLU A 236 -34.98 -13.15 25.61
C GLU A 236 -34.02 -14.11 24.89
N PRO A 237 -32.88 -14.45 25.50
CA PRO A 237 -31.91 -15.33 24.88
C PRO A 237 -32.41 -16.78 24.87
N MET A 238 -32.01 -17.54 23.86
CA MET A 238 -32.44 -18.91 23.64
C MET A 238 -31.23 -19.85 23.64
N PHE A 239 -31.40 -21.08 24.13
CA PHE A 239 -30.41 -22.14 23.97
C PHE A 239 -30.47 -22.70 22.54
N LEU A 240 -29.49 -22.33 21.73
CA LEU A 240 -29.38 -22.71 20.32
C LEU A 240 -27.95 -23.16 20.02
N PRO A 241 -27.72 -24.03 19.02
CA PRO A 241 -26.38 -24.28 18.51
C PRO A 241 -25.72 -22.94 18.13
N SER A 242 -24.46 -22.72 18.48
CA SER A 242 -23.75 -21.51 18.09
C SER A 242 -23.38 -21.58 16.59
N LEU A 243 -23.53 -20.48 15.86
CA LEU A 243 -23.08 -20.34 14.48
C LEU A 243 -21.56 -20.21 14.46
N LYS A 244 -20.88 -21.12 13.76
CA LYS A 244 -19.47 -21.02 13.44
C LYS A 244 -19.29 -20.64 11.97
N VAL A 245 -18.44 -19.66 11.69
CA VAL A 245 -18.21 -19.12 10.34
C VAL A 245 -16.73 -19.24 10.00
N ILE A 246 -16.44 -19.57 8.75
CA ILE A 246 -15.14 -19.50 8.12
C ILE A 246 -15.30 -18.55 6.93
N CYS A 247 -14.64 -17.39 7.01
CA CYS A 247 -14.62 -16.41 5.94
C CYS A 247 -13.50 -16.71 4.93
N SER A 248 -13.51 -16.04 3.78
CA SER A 248 -12.51 -16.16 2.73
C SER A 248 -11.14 -15.69 3.16
N ASP A 249 -11.09 -14.91 4.24
CA ASP A 249 -9.91 -14.34 4.87
C ASP A 249 -8.97 -13.65 3.88
N LEU A 250 -8.93 -12.33 3.93
CA LEU A 250 -7.93 -11.60 3.17
C LEU A 250 -6.58 -11.80 3.87
N LEU A 251 -5.87 -12.87 3.52
CA LEU A 251 -4.47 -13.03 3.88
C LEU A 251 -3.76 -11.73 3.50
N LEU A 252 -3.25 -11.04 4.53
CA LEU A 252 -2.56 -9.78 4.33
C LEU A 252 -1.43 -9.99 3.34
N GLN A 253 -1.30 -9.05 2.42
CA GLN A 253 -0.23 -9.07 1.44
C GLN A 253 1.11 -9.20 2.17
N PRO A 254 1.93 -10.22 1.85
CA PRO A 254 3.23 -10.36 2.50
C PRO A 254 4.17 -9.25 2.07
N ASP A 255 4.99 -8.80 3.03
CA ASP A 255 6.07 -7.86 2.79
C ASP A 255 7.27 -8.60 2.20
N ILE A 256 7.92 -7.96 1.22
CA ILE A 256 9.12 -8.45 0.56
C ILE A 256 10.19 -7.36 0.62
N TYR A 257 11.39 -7.72 1.05
CA TYR A 257 12.52 -6.81 1.10
C TYR A 257 13.85 -7.54 0.92
N VAL A 258 14.88 -6.79 0.57
CA VAL A 258 16.26 -7.29 0.41
C VAL A 258 17.11 -6.79 1.57
N SER A 259 17.89 -7.70 2.13
CA SER A 259 18.98 -7.37 3.05
C SER A 259 20.32 -7.74 2.41
N VAL A 260 21.31 -6.86 2.54
CA VAL A 260 22.67 -7.10 2.07
C VAL A 260 23.57 -7.18 3.28
N SER A 261 24.44 -8.17 3.34
CA SER A 261 25.25 -8.47 4.53
C SER A 261 26.46 -7.53 4.71
N ILE A 262 26.41 -6.27 4.27
CA ILE A 262 27.52 -5.32 4.38
C ILE A 262 27.05 -3.96 4.89
N ASP A 263 27.58 -3.57 6.05
CA ASP A 263 27.61 -2.21 6.57
C ASP A 263 28.46 -1.33 5.63
N GLU A 264 27.81 -0.44 4.90
CA GLU A 264 28.18 0.97 4.73
C GLU A 264 27.47 1.56 3.49
N GLY A 265 26.54 2.49 3.73
CA GLY A 265 26.14 3.49 2.75
C GLY A 265 25.23 3.06 1.60
N HIS A 266 24.51 1.93 1.69
CA HIS A 266 23.51 1.58 0.67
C HIS A 266 22.24 2.43 0.85
N GLN A 267 22.09 3.46 0.01
CA GLN A 267 20.91 4.35 -0.01
C GLN A 267 19.73 3.76 -0.80
N ASP A 268 19.89 2.62 -1.48
CA ASP A 268 18.85 2.02 -2.32
C ASP A 268 18.69 0.52 -2.04
N PRO A 269 17.59 0.08 -1.40
CA PRO A 269 17.35 -1.32 -1.06
C PRO A 269 17.10 -2.22 -2.30
N SER A 270 16.95 -1.65 -3.50
CA SER A 270 16.72 -2.39 -4.75
C SER A 270 17.99 -2.72 -5.54
N LYS A 271 19.17 -2.32 -5.03
CA LYS A 271 20.47 -2.51 -5.70
C LYS A 271 21.37 -3.42 -4.89
N VAL A 272 22.04 -4.34 -5.57
CA VAL A 272 23.03 -5.24 -4.97
C VAL A 272 24.29 -5.26 -5.84
N PHE A 273 25.46 -5.22 -5.22
CA PHE A 273 26.71 -5.33 -5.94
C PHE A 273 27.04 -6.77 -6.33
N ARG A 274 27.52 -6.96 -7.56
CA ARG A 274 27.94 -8.26 -8.07
C ARG A 274 28.99 -8.91 -7.16
N GLY A 275 28.80 -10.20 -6.86
CA GLY A 275 29.68 -10.98 -5.97
C GLY A 275 29.38 -10.83 -4.47
N HIS A 276 28.50 -9.91 -4.07
CA HIS A 276 28.07 -9.79 -2.68
C HIS A 276 26.97 -10.81 -2.38
N SER A 277 26.92 -11.29 -1.14
CA SER A 277 25.78 -12.05 -0.64
C SER A 277 24.63 -11.13 -0.29
N PHE A 278 23.42 -11.56 -0.64
CA PHE A 278 22.19 -10.87 -0.26
C PHE A 278 21.12 -11.90 0.09
N THR A 279 20.13 -11.46 0.86
CA THR A 279 19.01 -12.28 1.29
C THR A 279 17.73 -11.56 0.91
N ILE A 280 16.83 -12.28 0.25
CA ILE A 280 15.46 -11.82 0.06
C ILE A 280 14.63 -12.41 1.19
N SER A 281 13.98 -11.54 1.94
CA SER A 281 13.16 -11.91 3.08
C SER A 281 11.69 -11.63 2.75
N CYS A 282 10.85 -12.64 2.96
CA CYS A 282 9.40 -12.52 2.91
C CYS A 282 8.87 -12.56 4.34
N SER A 283 7.94 -11.68 4.71
CA SER A 283 7.28 -11.72 6.01
C SER A 283 5.79 -11.42 5.91
N THR A 284 5.00 -11.97 6.82
CA THR A 284 3.58 -11.65 6.95
C THR A 284 3.23 -11.38 8.41
N GLN A 285 2.13 -10.66 8.65
CA GLN A 285 1.65 -10.44 10.00
C GLN A 285 1.13 -11.76 10.60
N PRO A 286 1.38 -12.05 11.89
CA PRO A 286 0.97 -13.30 12.52
C PRO A 286 -0.55 -13.47 12.54
N GLN A 287 -1.09 -14.21 11.56
CA GLN A 287 -2.51 -14.56 11.48
C GLN A 287 -2.76 -16.04 11.79
N TYR A 288 -1.82 -16.90 11.40
CA TYR A 288 -1.91 -18.35 11.55
C TYR A 288 -0.52 -18.94 11.80
N PRO A 289 -0.41 -20.00 12.63
CA PRO A 289 0.85 -20.71 12.78
C PRO A 289 1.18 -21.49 11.50
N GLY A 290 2.42 -21.33 11.01
CA GLY A 290 2.96 -22.10 9.89
C GLY A 290 2.73 -21.45 8.53
N GLY A 291 2.57 -22.29 7.49
CA GLY A 291 2.54 -21.89 6.09
C GLY A 291 3.91 -21.92 5.42
N SER A 292 3.93 -21.61 4.13
CA SER A 292 5.14 -21.60 3.31
C SER A 292 5.17 -20.36 2.42
N PHE A 293 6.35 -19.79 2.25
CA PHE A 293 6.59 -18.74 1.28
C PHE A 293 7.19 -19.34 0.01
N PHE A 294 6.67 -18.90 -1.13
CA PHE A 294 7.17 -19.18 -2.46
C PHE A 294 7.73 -17.89 -3.02
N LEU A 295 9.05 -17.84 -3.20
CA LEU A 295 9.71 -16.75 -3.88
C LEU A 295 9.64 -17.00 -5.39
N MET A 296 8.82 -16.21 -6.06
CA MET A 296 8.69 -16.17 -7.51
C MET A 296 9.70 -15.18 -8.07
N PHE A 297 10.56 -15.64 -8.95
CA PHE A 297 11.42 -14.80 -9.76
C PHE A 297 10.95 -14.83 -11.21
N SER A 298 10.76 -13.65 -11.80
CA SER A 298 10.38 -13.51 -13.19
C SER A 298 11.36 -12.60 -13.93
N ASN A 299 11.94 -13.13 -15.01
CA ASN A 299 12.76 -12.41 -15.98
C ASN A 299 12.31 -12.78 -17.40
N SER A 300 12.75 -12.03 -18.42
CA SER A 300 12.30 -12.12 -19.81
C SER A 300 12.33 -13.51 -20.45
N ASN A 301 13.14 -14.43 -19.92
CA ASN A 301 13.30 -15.78 -20.46
C ASN A 301 13.03 -16.92 -19.45
N THR A 302 12.91 -16.64 -18.15
CA THR A 302 12.87 -17.68 -17.10
C THR A 302 12.02 -17.28 -15.91
N THR A 303 11.20 -18.23 -15.43
CA THR A 303 10.53 -18.17 -14.15
C THR A 303 11.15 -19.20 -13.20
N LEU A 304 11.54 -18.77 -12.01
CA LEU A 304 12.08 -19.65 -10.96
C LEU A 304 11.20 -19.54 -9.72
N ILE A 305 10.96 -20.68 -9.07
CA ILE A 305 10.18 -20.76 -7.83
C ILE A 305 11.07 -21.41 -6.77
N GLN A 306 11.29 -20.72 -5.65
CA GLN A 306 11.90 -21.30 -4.46
C GLN A 306 10.90 -21.32 -3.32
N THR A 307 10.93 -22.36 -2.49
CA THR A 307 9.98 -22.51 -1.37
C THR A 307 10.74 -22.62 -0.06
N GLN A 308 10.26 -21.89 0.94
CA GLN A 308 10.74 -21.98 2.31
C GLN A 308 9.55 -22.03 3.28
N PRO A 309 9.63 -22.84 4.35
CA PRO A 309 8.60 -22.81 5.39
C PRO A 309 8.64 -21.48 6.14
N ALA A 310 7.47 -20.99 6.55
CA ALA A 310 7.39 -19.78 7.38
C ALA A 310 7.85 -20.12 8.81
N VAL A 311 8.99 -19.56 9.21
CA VAL A 311 9.53 -19.62 10.57
C VAL A 311 9.31 -18.25 11.20
N ASN A 312 8.54 -18.19 12.29
CA ASN A 312 8.13 -16.93 12.91
C ASN A 312 7.43 -15.95 11.92
N HIS A 313 6.60 -16.49 11.02
CA HIS A 313 5.88 -15.74 9.98
C HIS A 313 6.77 -15.04 8.95
N SER A 314 8.05 -15.46 8.86
CA SER A 314 9.00 -15.00 7.86
C SER A 314 9.75 -16.17 7.21
N ALA A 315 10.31 -15.93 6.03
CA ALA A 315 11.21 -16.85 5.36
C ALA A 315 12.30 -16.08 4.63
N ASP A 316 13.53 -16.61 4.73
CA ASP A 316 14.72 -16.02 4.16
C ASP A 316 15.28 -16.89 3.02
N PHE A 317 15.53 -16.25 1.89
CA PHE A 317 16.08 -16.83 0.68
C PHE A 317 17.49 -16.27 0.46
N LEU A 318 18.50 -17.09 0.76
CA LEU A 318 19.91 -16.69 0.71
C LEU A 318 20.49 -16.84 -0.70
N PHE A 319 21.11 -15.77 -1.19
CA PHE A 319 21.89 -15.74 -2.43
C PHE A 319 23.36 -15.47 -2.08
N PRO A 320 24.23 -16.50 -2.12
CA PRO A 320 25.63 -16.37 -1.67
C PRO A 320 26.47 -15.40 -2.50
N ALA A 321 26.15 -15.24 -3.79
CA ALA A 321 26.85 -14.34 -4.68
C ALA A 321 25.91 -13.78 -5.75
N ALA A 322 25.75 -12.45 -5.77
CA ALA A 322 24.98 -11.75 -6.77
C ALA A 322 25.62 -11.85 -8.17
N ASP A 323 24.78 -12.09 -9.18
CA ASP A 323 25.17 -12.19 -10.59
C ASP A 323 24.05 -11.64 -11.47
N HIS A 324 24.34 -11.27 -12.72
CA HIS A 324 23.37 -10.67 -13.62
C HIS A 324 22.17 -11.57 -13.91
N SER A 325 22.30 -12.90 -13.74
CA SER A 325 21.16 -13.83 -13.81
C SER A 325 20.09 -13.57 -12.75
N HIS A 326 20.43 -12.94 -11.62
CA HIS A 326 19.52 -12.63 -10.51
C HIS A 326 18.82 -11.26 -10.69
N GLN A 327 19.07 -10.55 -11.79
CA GLN A 327 18.40 -9.29 -12.06
C GLN A 327 16.99 -9.54 -12.63
N GLY A 328 15.97 -8.90 -12.04
CA GLY A 328 14.58 -9.06 -12.46
C GLY A 328 13.58 -8.67 -11.38
N ASN A 329 12.36 -9.19 -11.49
CA ASN A 329 11.29 -8.92 -10.54
C ASN A 329 11.04 -10.13 -9.65
N TYR A 330 10.88 -9.87 -8.37
CA TYR A 330 10.59 -10.87 -7.35
C TYR A 330 9.21 -10.61 -6.74
N SER A 331 8.45 -11.68 -6.48
CA SER A 331 7.27 -11.65 -5.61
C SER A 331 7.29 -12.81 -4.63
N CYS A 332 6.74 -12.60 -3.44
CA CYS A 332 6.53 -13.64 -2.44
C CYS A 332 5.06 -14.04 -2.46
N ILE A 333 4.78 -15.32 -2.67
CA ILE A 333 3.45 -15.91 -2.48
C ILE A 333 3.48 -16.64 -1.14
N TYR A 334 2.62 -16.23 -0.20
CA TYR A 334 2.42 -16.95 1.05
C TYR A 334 1.23 -17.90 0.89
N GLU A 335 1.44 -19.20 1.10
CA GLU A 335 0.36 -20.19 1.13
C GLU A 335 0.26 -20.84 2.50
N ILE A 336 -0.98 -21.11 2.90
CA ILE A 336 -1.26 -21.83 4.13
C ILE A 336 -2.49 -22.73 3.97
N TYR A 337 -2.42 -23.91 4.58
CA TYR A 337 -3.55 -24.83 4.70
C TYR A 337 -4.14 -24.75 6.10
N VAL A 338 -5.32 -24.15 6.21
CA VAL A 338 -6.06 -24.00 7.47
C VAL A 338 -7.54 -24.29 7.25
N PHE A 339 -8.20 -24.89 8.25
CA PHE A 339 -9.62 -25.28 8.19
C PHE A 339 -9.99 -26.12 6.96
N SER A 340 -9.09 -26.99 6.54
CA SER A 340 -9.26 -27.85 5.37
C SER A 340 -9.32 -27.11 4.01
N HIS A 341 -8.83 -25.88 3.95
CA HIS A 341 -8.76 -25.08 2.72
C HIS A 341 -7.35 -24.47 2.55
N ASN A 342 -6.95 -24.30 1.31
CA ASN A 342 -5.72 -23.58 0.95
C ASN A 342 -6.06 -22.10 0.77
N PHE A 343 -5.26 -21.24 1.38
CA PHE A 343 -5.31 -19.80 1.19
C PHE A 343 -3.96 -19.35 0.65
N SER A 344 -3.97 -18.36 -0.24
CA SER A 344 -2.75 -17.75 -0.77
C SER A 344 -2.86 -16.23 -0.90
N SER A 345 -1.73 -15.55 -0.76
CA SER A 345 -1.61 -14.10 -0.95
C SER A 345 -0.26 -13.77 -1.56
N GLU A 346 -0.22 -12.80 -2.46
CA GLU A 346 0.98 -12.41 -3.21
C GLU A 346 1.43 -10.99 -2.85
N SER A 347 2.75 -10.82 -2.65
CA SER A 347 3.40 -9.55 -2.34
C SER A 347 3.33 -8.56 -3.51
N LYS A 348 3.74 -7.32 -3.24
CA LYS A 348 4.12 -6.39 -4.32
C LYS A 348 5.35 -6.93 -5.04
N LEU A 349 5.55 -6.49 -6.29
CA LEU A 349 6.75 -6.78 -7.04
C LEU A 349 7.93 -5.99 -6.48
N LEU A 350 9.02 -6.69 -6.21
CA LEU A 350 10.31 -6.14 -5.84
C LEU A 350 11.26 -6.20 -7.04
N PRO A 351 11.57 -5.07 -7.69
CA PRO A 351 12.59 -5.03 -8.73
C PRO A 351 13.98 -5.08 -8.09
N LEU A 352 14.86 -5.96 -8.59
CA LEU A 352 16.23 -6.09 -8.13
C LEU A 352 17.21 -5.80 -9.27
N THR A 353 18.17 -4.91 -9.04
CA THR A 353 19.22 -4.57 -10.02
C THR A 353 20.60 -4.94 -9.50
N ILE A 354 21.35 -5.71 -10.30
CA ILE A 354 22.73 -6.08 -9.97
C ILE A 354 23.69 -5.11 -10.63
N THR A 355 24.47 -4.40 -9.82
CA THR A 355 25.43 -3.39 -10.29
C THR A 355 26.88 -3.85 -10.05
N THR A 356 27.81 -3.34 -10.85
CA THR A 356 29.23 -3.56 -10.60
C THR A 356 29.71 -2.61 -9.50
N SER A 357 30.52 -3.11 -8.57
CA SER A 357 31.04 -2.29 -7.48
C SER A 357 31.89 -1.13 -8.04
N PRO A 358 31.67 0.14 -7.62
CA PRO A 358 32.46 1.28 -8.09
C PRO A 358 33.94 1.17 -7.70
N VAL A 359 34.26 0.42 -6.64
CA VAL A 359 35.64 0.16 -6.19
C VAL A 359 36.39 -0.66 -7.25
N THR A 360 35.75 -1.65 -7.87
CA THR A 360 36.41 -2.48 -8.89
C THR A 360 36.63 -1.69 -10.18
N VAL A 361 35.66 -0.86 -10.58
CA VAL A 361 35.79 0.00 -11.77
C VAL A 361 36.92 1.01 -11.60
N THR A 362 37.00 1.69 -10.45
CA THR A 362 38.06 2.67 -10.17
C THR A 362 39.43 2.02 -10.06
N ALA A 363 39.54 0.84 -9.43
CA ALA A 363 40.78 0.09 -9.36
C ALA A 363 41.27 -0.37 -10.74
N VAL A 364 40.38 -0.93 -11.57
CA VAL A 364 40.71 -1.37 -12.94
C VAL A 364 41.13 -0.18 -13.80
N MET A 365 40.40 0.94 -13.76
CA MET A 365 40.77 2.15 -14.51
C MET A 365 42.15 2.69 -14.09
N ARG A 366 42.46 2.72 -12.79
CA ARG A 366 43.80 3.10 -12.31
C ARG A 366 44.88 2.17 -12.83
N LEU A 367 44.62 0.87 -12.86
CA LEU A 367 45.58 -0.15 -13.32
C LEU A 367 45.84 -0.05 -14.83
N VAL A 368 44.80 0.19 -15.63
CA VAL A 368 44.91 0.43 -17.07
C VAL A 368 45.70 1.71 -17.37
N VAL A 369 45.42 2.80 -16.65
CA VAL A 369 46.16 4.07 -16.82
C VAL A 369 47.64 3.89 -16.47
N LEU A 370 47.96 3.17 -15.40
CA LEU A 370 49.35 2.86 -15.02
C LEU A 370 50.04 2.04 -16.11
N LEU A 371 49.38 1.02 -16.67
CA LEU A 371 49.92 0.21 -17.77
C LEU A 371 50.19 1.06 -19.02
N MET A 372 49.27 1.94 -19.40
CA MET A 372 49.44 2.86 -20.53
C MET A 372 50.61 3.83 -20.32
N PHE A 373 50.79 4.33 -19.10
CA PHE A 373 51.92 5.19 -18.76
C PHE A 373 53.25 4.43 -18.84
N VAL A 374 53.30 3.20 -18.32
CA VAL A 374 54.51 2.37 -18.37
C VAL A 374 54.88 2.02 -19.81
N THR A 375 53.93 1.60 -20.65
CA THR A 375 54.19 1.26 -22.05
C THR A 375 54.66 2.48 -22.86
N ALA A 376 54.08 3.66 -22.61
CA ALA A 376 54.52 4.91 -23.23
C ALA A 376 55.97 5.25 -22.85
N ASN A 377 56.32 5.18 -21.56
CA ASN A 377 57.70 5.44 -21.10
C ASN A 377 58.71 4.44 -21.70
N ILE A 378 58.36 3.15 -21.78
CA ILE A 378 59.20 2.13 -22.42
C ILE A 378 59.39 2.44 -23.92
N ALA A 379 58.31 2.79 -24.63
CA ALA A 379 58.37 3.15 -26.05
C ALA A 379 59.24 4.40 -26.29
N THR A 380 59.08 5.45 -25.46
CA THR A 380 59.91 6.66 -25.52
C THR A 380 61.39 6.35 -25.24
N TYR A 381 61.68 5.51 -24.24
CA TYR A 381 63.04 5.08 -23.95
C TYR A 381 63.67 4.32 -25.13
N LEU A 382 62.94 3.38 -25.74
CA LEU A 382 63.40 2.65 -26.92
C LEU A 382 63.62 3.57 -28.11
N TYR A 383 62.72 4.53 -28.35
CA TYR A 383 62.86 5.52 -29.40
C TYR A 383 64.11 6.39 -29.22
N LEU A 384 64.33 6.94 -28.01
CA LEU A 384 65.52 7.73 -27.68
C LEU A 384 66.82 6.92 -27.77
N LYS A 385 66.78 5.62 -27.44
CA LYS A 385 67.92 4.72 -27.57
C LYS A 385 68.27 4.46 -29.05
N ILE A 386 67.27 4.34 -29.92
CA ILE A 386 67.45 4.18 -31.37
C ILE A 386 68.00 5.47 -31.99
N THR A 387 67.44 6.64 -31.66
CA THR A 387 67.91 7.93 -32.23
C THR A 387 69.29 8.32 -31.75
N LYS A 388 69.66 8.04 -30.48
CA LYS A 388 71.06 8.21 -30.02
C LYS A 388 72.05 7.31 -30.77
N LYS A 389 71.64 6.08 -31.11
CA LYS A 389 72.47 5.17 -31.92
C LYS A 389 72.65 5.68 -33.36
N GLN A 390 71.67 6.43 -33.88
CA GLN A 390 71.71 7.04 -35.22
C GLN A 390 72.54 8.33 -35.25
N SER A 391 72.45 9.18 -34.21
CA SER A 391 73.28 10.38 -34.05
C SER A 391 74.78 10.08 -33.86
N GLN A 392 75.14 8.89 -33.39
CA GLN A 392 76.54 8.44 -33.32
C GLN A 392 77.09 7.98 -34.68
N VAL A 393 76.24 7.82 -35.70
CA VAL A 393 76.62 7.40 -37.08
C VAL A 393 76.74 8.61 -38.03
N GLU A 394 75.98 9.69 -37.82
CA GLU A 394 76.05 10.91 -38.65
C GLU A 394 77.07 11.97 -38.16
N GLY A 395 77.80 11.70 -37.08
CA GLY A 395 78.86 12.59 -36.55
C GLY A 395 80.24 12.46 -37.20
N VAL A 396 80.39 11.66 -38.27
CA VAL A 396 81.67 11.47 -38.98
C VAL A 396 81.42 11.50 -40.50
N ASN A 397 81.29 12.70 -41.07
CA ASN A 397 81.83 13.01 -42.41
C ASN A 397 81.59 14.50 -42.75
N LEU A 398 82.54 15.34 -42.37
CA LEU A 398 82.78 16.60 -43.04
C LEU A 398 84.29 16.76 -43.25
N GLU A 399 84.83 16.13 -44.30
CA GLU A 399 86.11 16.52 -44.89
C GLU A 399 85.98 16.80 -46.39
N VAL A 400 86.03 18.10 -46.70
CA VAL A 400 86.93 18.71 -47.68
C VAL A 400 86.90 18.15 -49.11
N ILE A 401 86.16 18.84 -49.99
CA ILE A 401 86.55 18.97 -51.41
C ILE A 401 86.93 20.42 -51.66
N SER A 402 88.24 20.64 -51.76
CA SER A 402 88.88 21.91 -52.12
C SER A 402 88.75 22.17 -53.63
N LEU A 403 88.08 23.26 -54.02
CA LEU A 403 88.29 23.94 -55.30
C LEU A 403 88.87 25.34 -55.04
N LYS A 404 89.95 25.63 -55.77
CA LYS A 404 90.96 26.69 -55.58
C LYS A 404 90.43 28.11 -55.93
N PRO A 405 90.97 29.20 -55.34
CA PRO A 405 90.34 30.52 -55.36
C PRO A 405 90.79 31.40 -56.54
N ARG A 406 89.91 32.32 -56.97
CA ARG A 406 90.28 33.52 -57.75
C ARG A 406 89.62 34.75 -57.12
N ALA A 407 90.40 35.82 -57.09
CA ALA A 407 90.33 36.88 -56.09
C ALA A 407 89.51 38.12 -56.47
N LYS A 408 89.14 38.86 -55.41
CA LYS A 408 88.94 40.32 -55.28
C LYS A 408 87.77 40.99 -56.02
N ALA A 409 86.88 41.61 -55.25
CA ALA A 409 86.72 43.07 -55.21
C ALA A 409 85.93 43.53 -53.97
N ARG A 410 86.39 44.63 -53.36
CA ARG A 410 85.77 45.41 -52.27
C ARG A 410 84.57 46.21 -52.80
N LEU A 411 83.63 46.54 -51.92
CA LEU A 411 83.08 47.88 -51.56
C LEU A 411 81.81 47.66 -50.70
N ARG A 412 81.78 48.04 -49.40
CA ARG A 412 81.45 49.35 -48.79
C ARG A 412 79.96 49.71 -48.81
N GLU A 413 79.40 49.92 -47.60
CA GLU A 413 78.32 50.89 -47.19
C GLU A 413 76.95 50.76 -47.92
N GLU A 414 75.75 51.06 -47.42
CA GLU A 414 75.20 51.69 -46.21
C GLU A 414 73.65 51.56 -46.27
N SER A 415 72.98 51.60 -45.11
CA SER A 415 71.73 52.33 -44.80
C SER A 415 70.32 51.98 -45.36
N ALA A 416 69.36 52.21 -44.45
CA ALA A 416 67.96 52.68 -44.59
C ALA A 416 66.90 51.70 -45.15
N ALA A 417 65.82 51.37 -44.44
CA ALA A 417 64.74 52.15 -43.80
C ALA A 417 63.65 52.63 -44.78
N GLN A 418 62.39 52.39 -44.35
CA GLN A 418 61.11 52.96 -44.84
C GLN A 418 60.67 52.52 -46.25
N GLU A 419 59.39 52.31 -46.58
CA GLU A 419 58.14 52.85 -46.03
C GLU A 419 56.95 52.13 -46.72
N THR A 420 55.76 52.22 -46.08
CA THR A 420 54.41 52.35 -46.69
C THR A 420 53.81 51.15 -47.44
N GLU A 421 52.52 50.82 -47.32
CA GLU A 421 51.33 51.45 -46.72
C GLU A 421 50.34 50.35 -46.31
#